data_AF-A0A2V5WLH3-F1
#
_entry.id   AF-A0A2V5WLH3-F1
#
_cell.length_a   1.000
_cell.length_b   1.000
_cell.length_c   1.000
_cell.angle_alpha   90.00
_cell.angle_beta   90.00
_cell.angle_gamma   90.00
#
_symmetry.space_group_name_H-M   'P 1'
#
loop_
_entity.id
_entity.type
_entity.pdbx_description
1 polymer ?
#
loop_
_entity_poly.entity_id
_entity_poly.type
_entity_poly.pdbx_seq_one_letter_code
_entity_poly.pdbx_strand_id
1 'polypeptide(L)'
;MCSKQNVLILTALVLAGLYVYYFTDWINRPRIQIIAQTRPIQPRGPVAQVYPVSFLLDGQYQLKSVKVVPVGAYQTNKFTPPLWHLVAYTNVPPTVGFLYGQRIPGMRPWLTNARPQRLEPNTVYRLFVQAGRAKGQIDFHTSGLVEPNN
;
A
#
# COMPACT_ATOMS: atom_id res chain seq x y z
N MET A 1 -46.34 19.90 -23.82
CA MET A 1 -45.89 19.32 -25.11
C MET A 1 -44.56 18.61 -24.90
N CYS A 2 -44.58 17.35 -24.48
CA CYS A 2 -43.39 16.50 -24.54
C CYS A 2 -43.34 15.91 -25.95
N SER A 3 -42.71 16.61 -26.88
CA SER A 3 -42.51 16.06 -28.22
C SER A 3 -41.64 14.80 -28.07
N LYS A 4 -41.95 13.75 -28.84
CA LYS A 4 -41.18 12.48 -28.84
C LYS A 4 -39.66 12.72 -29.01
N GLN A 5 -39.31 13.83 -29.66
CA GLN A 5 -37.94 14.28 -29.88
C GLN A 5 -37.22 14.67 -28.58
N ASN A 6 -37.88 15.34 -27.64
CA ASN A 6 -37.27 15.71 -26.35
C ASN A 6 -37.00 14.48 -25.48
N VAL A 7 -37.88 13.47 -25.54
CA VAL A 7 -37.69 12.20 -24.83
C VAL A 7 -36.49 11.42 -25.39
N LEU A 8 -36.33 11.39 -26.71
CA LEU A 8 -35.17 10.76 -27.36
C LEU A 8 -33.86 11.47 -27.02
N ILE A 9 -33.85 12.81 -27.00
CA ILE A 9 -32.67 13.60 -26.63
C ILE A 9 -32.29 13.33 -25.16
N LEU A 10 -33.27 13.34 -24.26
CA LEU A 10 -33.03 13.10 -22.84
C LEU A 10 -32.55 11.67 -22.59
N THR A 11 -33.12 10.70 -23.31
CA THR A 11 -32.68 9.29 -23.28
C THR A 11 -31.26 9.13 -23.82
N ALA A 12 -30.93 9.80 -24.94
CA ALA A 12 -29.59 9.78 -25.51
C ALA A 12 -28.55 10.42 -24.58
N LEU A 13 -28.90 11.51 -23.89
CA LEU A 13 -28.04 12.14 -22.88
C LEU A 13 -27.81 11.22 -21.67
N VAL A 14 -28.84 10.52 -21.20
CA VAL A 14 -28.71 9.54 -20.10
C VAL A 14 -27.83 8.38 -20.53
N LEU A 15 -28.04 7.82 -21.73
CA LEU A 15 -27.19 6.73 -22.26
C LEU A 15 -25.74 7.18 -22.45
N ALA A 16 -25.51 8.39 -22.98
CA ALA A 16 -24.17 8.95 -23.13
C ALA A 16 -23.48 9.14 -21.76
N GLY A 17 -24.21 9.64 -20.76
CA GLY A 17 -23.72 9.75 -19.39
C GLY A 17 -23.37 8.40 -18.78
N LEU A 18 -24.24 7.39 -18.94
CA LEU A 18 -24.00 6.01 -18.51
C LEU A 18 -22.79 5.40 -19.23
N TYR A 19 -22.68 5.61 -20.54
CA TYR A 19 -21.56 5.13 -21.33
C TYR A 19 -20.24 5.73 -20.86
N VAL A 20 -20.18 7.05 -20.69
CA VAL A 20 -18.96 7.71 -20.16
C VAL A 20 -18.66 7.23 -18.74
N TYR A 21 -19.68 7.07 -17.88
CA TYR A 21 -19.49 6.62 -16.50
C TYR A 21 -18.94 5.19 -16.41
N TYR A 22 -19.46 4.26 -17.23
CA TYR A 22 -19.03 2.85 -17.21
C TYR A 22 -17.78 2.59 -18.05
N PHE A 23 -17.62 3.27 -19.19
CA PHE A 23 -16.58 2.98 -20.17
C PHE A 23 -15.33 3.86 -20.00
N THR A 24 -15.43 4.95 -19.26
CA THR A 24 -14.25 5.77 -18.96
C THR A 24 -13.68 5.34 -17.61
N ASP A 25 -12.52 4.71 -17.64
CA ASP A 25 -11.69 4.40 -16.45
C ASP A 25 -11.29 5.66 -15.63
N TRP A 26 -11.74 6.85 -16.02
CA TRP A 26 -11.56 8.10 -15.27
C TRP A 26 -12.06 7.98 -13.82
N ILE A 27 -13.08 7.17 -13.56
CA ILE A 27 -13.61 6.97 -12.19
C ILE A 27 -12.80 5.93 -11.41
N ASN A 28 -12.16 4.99 -12.11
CA ASN A 28 -11.36 3.95 -11.46
C ASN A 28 -10.05 4.56 -10.95
N ARG A 29 -9.87 4.56 -9.62
CA ARG A 29 -8.61 5.00 -9.03
C ARG A 29 -7.52 3.99 -9.42
N PRO A 30 -6.36 4.43 -9.92
CA PRO A 30 -5.27 3.52 -10.23
C PRO A 30 -4.94 2.67 -9.00
N ARG A 31 -4.99 1.35 -9.15
CA ARG A 31 -4.65 0.42 -8.08
C ARG A 31 -3.17 0.09 -8.21
N ILE A 32 -2.41 0.31 -7.14
CA ILE A 32 -1.01 -0.06 -7.09
C ILE A 32 -0.96 -1.56 -6.77
N GLN A 33 -0.36 -2.34 -7.67
CA GLN A 33 -0.10 -3.75 -7.36
C GLN A 33 1.23 -3.84 -6.61
N ILE A 34 1.22 -4.60 -5.52
CA ILE A 34 2.40 -4.75 -4.66
C ILE A 34 2.68 -6.24 -4.59
N ILE A 35 3.96 -6.61 -4.70
CA ILE A 35 4.45 -7.97 -4.54
C ILE A 35 5.33 -7.97 -3.29
N ALA A 36 4.92 -8.73 -2.28
CA ALA A 36 5.74 -8.97 -1.09
C ALA A 36 6.63 -10.19 -1.31
N GLN A 37 7.94 -10.02 -1.12
CA GLN A 37 8.93 -11.08 -1.25
C GLN A 37 9.78 -11.16 0.01
N THR A 38 9.76 -12.33 0.65
CA THR A 38 10.68 -12.65 1.74
C THR A 38 12.00 -13.11 1.13
N ARG A 39 13.09 -12.39 1.41
CA ARG A 39 14.41 -12.75 0.87
C ARG A 39 15.18 -13.53 1.93
N PRO A 40 15.74 -14.73 1.63
CA PRO A 40 16.60 -15.48 2.55
C PRO A 40 18.00 -14.85 2.62
N ILE A 41 18.06 -13.55 2.86
CA ILE A 41 19.30 -12.80 3.08
C ILE A 41 19.48 -12.70 4.59
N GLN A 42 20.71 -12.87 5.06
CA GLN A 42 21.02 -12.82 6.48
C GLN A 42 20.51 -11.50 7.09
N PRO A 43 19.69 -11.58 8.15
CA PRO A 43 19.10 -10.38 8.75
C PRO A 43 20.20 -9.41 9.19
N ARG A 44 20.16 -8.17 8.70
CA ARG A 44 21.13 -7.15 9.10
C ARG A 44 20.73 -6.57 10.46
N GLY A 45 21.45 -6.97 11.50
CA GLY A 45 21.37 -6.43 12.86
C GLY A 45 21.20 -7.53 13.91
N PRO A 46 21.76 -7.36 15.12
CA PRO A 46 21.83 -8.40 16.16
C PRO A 46 20.47 -8.83 16.76
N VAL A 47 19.36 -8.31 16.24
CA VAL A 47 18.03 -8.38 16.87
C VAL A 47 16.93 -8.79 15.86
N ALA A 48 17.29 -9.07 14.62
CA ALA A 48 16.32 -9.38 13.57
C ALA A 48 15.92 -10.86 13.63
N GLN A 49 14.66 -11.11 13.99
CA GLN A 49 14.09 -12.46 14.21
C GLN A 49 13.51 -13.09 12.94
N VAL A 50 13.28 -12.29 11.90
CA VAL A 50 12.62 -12.68 10.66
C VAL A 50 13.48 -12.23 9.48
N TYR A 51 13.43 -12.99 8.38
CA TYR A 51 14.04 -12.59 7.12
C TYR A 51 13.48 -11.24 6.62
N PRO A 52 14.32 -10.40 5.99
CA PRO A 52 13.88 -9.11 5.47
C PRO A 52 12.80 -9.29 4.39
N VAL A 53 11.72 -8.53 4.52
CA VAL A 53 10.61 -8.48 3.55
C VAL A 53 10.82 -7.28 2.62
N SER A 54 10.91 -7.56 1.33
CA SER A 54 10.92 -6.55 0.26
C SER A 54 9.54 -6.42 -0.37
N PHE A 55 9.18 -5.19 -0.72
CA PHE A 55 7.95 -4.87 -1.43
C PHE A 55 8.31 -4.26 -2.78
N LEU A 56 7.88 -4.92 -3.85
CA LEU A 56 8.00 -4.42 -5.21
C LEU A 56 6.64 -3.88 -5.65
N LEU A 57 6.65 -2.75 -6.33
CA LEU A 57 5.50 -2.08 -6.93
C LEU A 57 5.50 -2.44 -8.42
N ASP A 58 4.32 -2.44 -9.06
CA ASP A 58 4.15 -2.69 -10.49
C ASP A 58 4.72 -1.59 -11.39
N GLY A 59 5.11 -0.45 -10.83
CA GLY A 59 5.66 0.67 -11.56
C GLY A 59 6.40 1.66 -10.66
N GLN A 60 6.80 2.78 -11.25
CA GLN A 60 7.44 3.88 -10.53
C GLN A 60 6.38 4.78 -9.90
N TYR A 61 6.30 4.80 -8.58
CA TYR A 61 5.34 5.62 -7.85
C TYR A 61 6.01 6.61 -6.91
N GLN A 62 5.49 7.84 -6.88
CA GLN A 62 5.84 8.82 -5.85
C GLN A 62 5.03 8.53 -4.58
N LEU A 63 5.65 7.82 -3.64
CA LEU A 63 5.01 7.37 -2.42
C LEU A 63 4.63 8.57 -1.54
N LYS A 64 3.38 8.59 -1.06
CA LYS A 64 2.83 9.58 -0.13
C LYS A 64 2.65 9.03 1.27
N SER A 65 2.22 7.78 1.39
CA SER A 65 2.08 7.11 2.68
C SER A 65 2.39 5.62 2.51
N VAL A 66 3.11 5.08 3.47
CA VAL A 66 3.41 3.66 3.61
C VAL A 66 3.10 3.28 5.05
N LYS A 67 2.20 2.33 5.28
CA LYS A 67 1.88 1.85 6.62
C LYS A 67 1.76 0.33 6.68
N VAL A 68 2.26 -0.26 7.76
CA VAL A 68 2.18 -1.70 8.05
C VAL A 68 1.43 -1.90 9.36
N VAL A 69 0.45 -2.80 9.33
CA VAL A 69 -0.35 -3.17 10.50
C VAL A 69 -0.44 -4.70 10.61
N PRO A 70 -0.60 -5.27 11.82
CA PRO A 70 -0.90 -6.68 11.98
C PRO A 70 -2.34 -6.94 11.55
N VAL A 71 -2.58 -7.98 10.74
CA VAL A 71 -3.94 -8.26 10.24
C VAL A 71 -4.88 -8.63 11.38
N GLY A 72 -4.45 -9.50 12.30
CA GLY A 72 -5.29 -9.94 13.43
C GLY A 72 -5.78 -8.76 14.28
N ALA A 73 -4.87 -7.89 14.71
CA ALA A 73 -5.23 -6.70 15.49
C ALA A 73 -6.06 -5.69 14.67
N TYR A 74 -5.74 -5.49 13.39
CA TYR A 74 -6.47 -4.56 12.52
C TYR A 74 -7.91 -5.01 12.24
N GLN A 75 -8.16 -6.32 12.19
CA GLN A 75 -9.51 -6.87 12.04
C GLN A 75 -10.38 -6.59 13.26
N THR A 76 -9.83 -6.73 14.47
CA THR A 76 -10.54 -6.43 15.71
C THR A 76 -10.68 -4.93 15.96
N ASN A 77 -9.65 -4.14 15.65
CA ASN A 77 -9.62 -2.70 15.87
C ASN A 77 -8.98 -1.96 14.68
N LYS A 78 -9.80 -1.18 13.97
CA LYS A 78 -9.37 -0.34 12.84
C LYS A 78 -8.37 0.76 13.22
N PHE A 79 -8.25 1.09 14.51
CA PHE A 79 -7.32 2.09 15.06
C PHE A 79 -6.05 1.46 15.65
N THR A 80 -5.78 0.18 15.33
CA THR A 80 -4.54 -0.47 15.76
C THR A 80 -3.31 0.36 15.35
N PRO A 81 -2.38 0.63 16.29
CA PRO A 81 -1.15 1.35 16.00
C PRO A 81 -0.35 0.63 14.89
N PRO A 82 0.07 1.36 13.84
CA PRO A 82 0.90 0.77 12.81
C PRO A 82 2.32 0.49 13.34
N LEU A 83 2.87 -0.67 13.01
CA LEU A 83 4.25 -1.04 13.36
C LEU A 83 5.25 -0.15 12.64
N TRP A 84 4.88 0.30 11.45
CA TRP A 84 5.69 1.18 10.63
C TRP A 84 4.76 2.09 9.85
N HIS A 85 4.97 3.39 9.94
CA HIS A 85 4.16 4.38 9.22
C HIS A 85 5.04 5.54 8.79
N LEU A 86 5.25 5.64 7.47
CA LEU A 86 5.97 6.72 6.82
C LEU A 86 5.00 7.58 6.01
N VAL A 87 5.21 8.90 6.06
CA VAL A 87 4.46 9.87 5.27
C VAL A 87 5.44 10.80 4.56
N ALA A 88 5.12 11.15 3.32
CA ALA A 88 5.90 12.07 2.52
C ALA A 88 5.93 13.45 3.18
N TYR A 89 7.12 13.93 3.50
CA TYR A 89 7.34 15.26 4.05
C TYR A 89 7.86 16.21 2.98
N THR A 90 8.72 15.74 2.08
CA THR A 90 9.23 16.51 0.93
C THR A 90 8.85 15.84 -0.39
N ASN A 91 9.44 16.29 -1.49
CA ASN A 91 9.39 15.56 -2.76
C ASN A 91 10.01 14.17 -2.58
N VAL A 92 9.25 13.13 -2.94
CA VAL A 92 9.67 11.73 -2.83
C VAL A 92 10.02 11.25 -4.23
N PRO A 93 11.24 10.72 -4.47
CA PRO A 93 11.62 10.21 -5.78
C PRO A 93 10.73 9.02 -6.19
N PRO A 94 10.50 8.82 -7.49
CA PRO A 94 9.77 7.66 -7.98
C PRO A 94 10.42 6.36 -7.48
N THR A 95 9.66 5.55 -6.75
CA THR A 95 10.13 4.34 -6.10
C THR A 95 9.45 3.13 -6.73
N VAL A 96 10.25 2.10 -7.09
CA VAL A 96 9.77 0.82 -7.65
C VAL A 96 9.65 -0.25 -6.56
N GLY A 97 10.38 -0.12 -5.47
CA GLY A 97 10.29 -1.04 -4.35
C GLY A 97 11.13 -0.58 -3.18
N PHE A 98 10.88 -1.18 -2.02
CA PHE A 98 11.56 -0.86 -0.77
C PHE A 98 11.54 -2.05 0.17
N LEU A 99 12.49 -2.08 1.11
CA LEU A 99 12.52 -3.05 2.19
C LEU A 99 11.72 -2.55 3.39
N TYR A 100 11.15 -3.47 4.17
CA TYR A 100 10.55 -3.12 5.45
C TYR A 100 11.57 -2.41 6.36
N GLY A 101 11.16 -1.28 6.95
CA GLY A 101 12.01 -0.49 7.83
C GLY A 101 13.12 0.30 7.13
N GLN A 102 13.23 0.22 5.80
CA GLN A 102 14.16 1.03 5.03
C GLN A 102 13.80 2.52 5.11
N ARG A 103 14.81 3.38 5.20
CA ARG A 103 14.60 4.82 5.04
C ARG A 103 14.33 5.15 3.58
N ILE A 104 13.13 5.66 3.28
CA ILE A 104 12.77 6.15 1.94
C ILE A 104 13.08 7.65 1.87
N PRO A 105 13.88 8.13 0.91
CA PRO A 105 14.19 9.55 0.75
C PRO A 105 12.92 10.40 0.65
N GLY A 106 12.87 11.50 1.39
CA GLY A 106 11.75 12.43 1.43
C GLY A 106 10.54 11.98 2.27
N MET A 107 10.54 10.76 2.80
CA MET A 107 9.54 10.31 3.77
C MET A 107 10.07 10.39 5.21
N ARG A 108 9.17 10.66 6.15
CA ARG A 108 9.44 10.67 7.59
C ARG A 108 8.42 9.81 8.34
N PRO A 109 8.77 9.25 9.50
CA PRO A 109 7.81 8.60 10.36
C PRO A 109 6.66 9.55 10.72
N TRP A 110 5.43 9.04 10.70
CA TRP A 110 4.24 9.83 11.07
C TRP A 110 4.33 10.37 12.50
N LEU A 111 4.84 9.53 13.41
CA LEU A 111 5.05 9.89 14.80
C LEU A 111 6.53 10.25 15.01
N THR A 112 6.79 11.33 15.74
CA THR A 112 8.15 11.78 16.05
C THR A 112 8.96 10.66 16.69
N ASN A 113 10.16 10.40 16.17
CA ASN A 113 11.05 9.31 16.61
C ASN A 113 10.49 7.89 16.50
N ALA A 114 9.37 7.67 15.78
CA ALA A 114 8.90 6.31 15.55
C ALA A 114 9.89 5.52 14.70
N ARG A 115 10.33 4.39 15.28
CA ARG A 115 11.13 3.40 14.59
C ARG A 115 10.23 2.29 14.06
N PRO A 116 10.58 1.64 12.94
CA PRO A 116 9.89 0.43 12.52
C PRO A 116 9.96 -0.60 13.65
N GLN A 117 8.80 -1.03 14.13
CA GLN A 117 8.71 -2.09 15.12
C GLN A 117 9.15 -3.41 14.49
N ARG A 118 9.66 -4.32 15.31
CA ARG A 118 10.03 -5.66 14.85
C ARG A 118 8.80 -6.42 14.37
N LEU A 119 8.97 -7.13 13.26
CA LEU A 119 7.98 -8.09 12.79
C LEU A 119 8.12 -9.38 13.60
N GLU A 120 6.98 -9.92 14.03
CA GLU A 120 6.92 -11.20 14.72
C GLU A 120 6.97 -12.33 13.68
N PRO A 121 7.61 -13.46 14.02
CA PRO A 121 7.63 -14.64 13.16
C PRO A 121 6.23 -15.26 13.05
N ASN A 122 5.93 -15.88 11.91
CA ASN A 122 4.67 -16.59 11.66
C ASN A 122 3.40 -15.74 11.86
N THR A 123 3.49 -14.45 11.55
CA THR A 123 2.38 -13.49 11.71
C THR A 123 2.04 -12.84 10.38
N VAL A 124 0.73 -12.67 10.12
CA VAL A 124 0.24 -12.00 8.91
C VAL A 124 0.13 -10.49 9.14
N TYR A 125 0.73 -9.73 8.23
CA TYR A 125 0.69 -8.28 8.23
C TYR A 125 0.09 -7.74 6.93
N ARG A 126 -0.52 -6.56 7.00
CA ARG A 126 -1.05 -5.83 5.85
C ARG A 126 -0.23 -4.58 5.64
N LEU A 127 0.32 -4.45 4.44
CA LEU A 127 0.96 -3.23 3.96
C LEU A 127 -0.08 -2.41 3.19
N PHE A 128 -0.14 -1.12 3.47
CA PHE A 128 -0.86 -0.15 2.66
C PHE A 128 0.12 0.86 2.09
N VAL A 129 -0.05 1.15 0.81
CA VAL A 129 0.74 2.13 0.07
C VAL A 129 -0.20 3.10 -0.63
N GLN A 130 0.15 4.38 -0.60
CA GLN A 130 -0.56 5.42 -1.32
C GLN A 130 0.41 6.27 -2.12
N ALA A 131 0.10 6.51 -3.39
CA ALA A 131 0.84 7.38 -4.28
C ALA A 131 -0.14 8.29 -5.04
N GLY A 132 -0.24 9.55 -4.61
CA GLY A 132 -1.25 10.49 -5.16
C GLY A 132 -2.68 9.96 -5.00
N ARG A 133 -3.38 9.75 -6.13
CA ARG A 133 -4.73 9.15 -6.17
C ARG A 133 -4.71 7.62 -6.12
N ALA A 134 -3.56 7.01 -6.38
CA ALA A 134 -3.38 5.57 -6.43
C ALA A 134 -3.22 4.97 -5.03
N LYS A 135 -3.82 3.81 -4.80
CA LYS A 135 -3.73 3.08 -3.53
C LYS A 135 -3.45 1.60 -3.80
N GLY A 136 -2.59 1.02 -2.98
CA GLY A 136 -2.27 -0.41 -2.98
C GLY A 136 -2.39 -0.98 -1.58
N GLN A 137 -2.79 -2.24 -1.49
CA GLN A 137 -2.73 -3.01 -0.26
C GLN A 137 -2.35 -4.45 -0.59
N ILE A 138 -1.53 -5.06 0.27
CA ILE A 138 -1.16 -6.47 0.20
C ILE A 138 -1.01 -7.04 1.59
N ASP A 139 -1.44 -8.28 1.74
CA ASP A 139 -1.20 -9.09 2.94
C ASP A 139 0.03 -9.96 2.69
N PHE A 140 0.93 -9.99 3.67
CA PHE A 140 2.14 -10.80 3.61
C PHE A 140 2.33 -11.55 4.92
N HIS A 141 2.93 -12.73 4.81
CA HIS A 141 3.23 -13.57 5.95
C HIS A 141 4.73 -13.51 6.24
N THR A 142 5.08 -13.34 7.52
CA THR A 142 6.48 -13.43 7.95
C THR A 142 6.91 -14.88 8.04
N SER A 143 8.14 -15.16 7.62
CA SER A 143 8.73 -16.48 7.84
C SER A 143 8.90 -16.78 9.33
N GLY A 144 9.08 -18.06 9.65
CA GLY A 144 9.43 -18.50 10.99
C GLY A 144 10.74 -17.88 11.49
N LEU A 145 11.02 -18.08 12.78
CA LEU A 145 12.24 -17.59 13.41
C LEU A 145 13.47 -17.98 12.59
N VAL A 146 14.31 -16.99 12.26
CA VAL A 146 15.62 -17.25 11.69
C VAL A 146 16.46 -17.86 12.81
N GLU A 147 16.65 -19.18 12.78
CA GLU A 147 17.58 -19.84 13.67
C GLU A 147 19.00 -19.29 13.39
N PRO A 148 19.73 -18.81 14.40
CA PRO A 148 21.13 -18.50 14.21
C PRO A 148 21.84 -19.82 13.89
N ASN A 149 22.36 -19.96 12.67
CA ASN A 149 23.25 -21.07 12.32
C ASN A 149 24.35 -21.14 13.39
N ASN A 150 24.42 -22.29 14.07
CA ASN A 150 25.46 -22.63 15.04
C ASN A 150 26.81 -22.80 14.35
#